data_AF-A0A2G2MK08-F1
#
_entry.id   AF-A0A2G2MK08-F1
#
_cell.length_a   1.000
_cell.length_b   1.000
_cell.length_c   1.000
_cell.angle_alpha   90.00
_cell.angle_beta   90.00
_cell.angle_gamma   90.00
#
_symmetry.space_group_name_H-M   'P 1'
#
loop_
_entity.id
_entity.type
_entity.pdbx_description
1 polymer ?
#
loop_
_entity_poly.entity_id
_entity_poly.type
_entity_poly.pdbx_seq_one_letter_code
_entity_poly.pdbx_strand_id
1 'polypeptide(L)'
;MHFRFKFWETYFPYVIDEFEALGIKMTLRKKTKTQESDIESAFLKNDTSIHTLDIEIDDLSNILDGVHSGKKLKIKFEVDTNPPLKFQTTSHTLLLPTTFNISAMTLPNLYAGKLHAVLFRNWRTRVKGRDWYDFEWYVKRGIKVNLEHLQERMQESGDWGSGNFNSEDTLTEEKLKALLKEKINTLDIEKAKEDVQVFVKDKSVLDFWSKDYFKLLTDRMSF
;
A
#
# COMPACT_ATOMS: atom_id res chain seq x y z
N MET A 1 -12.97 24.53 -4.07
CA MET A 1 -11.79 24.44 -3.15
C MET A 1 -12.21 24.51 -1.67
N HIS A 2 -13.29 23.83 -1.25
CA HIS A 2 -13.78 23.85 0.16
C HIS A 2 -14.33 22.51 0.65
N PHE A 3 -14.30 21.45 -0.17
CA PHE A 3 -14.88 20.14 0.14
C PHE A 3 -13.90 19.11 0.73
N ARG A 4 -12.57 19.33 0.60
CA ARG A 4 -11.56 18.37 1.09
C ARG A 4 -11.35 18.38 2.61
N PHE A 5 -11.68 19.48 3.28
CA PHE A 5 -11.45 19.64 4.71
C PHE A 5 -12.51 18.98 5.61
N LYS A 6 -13.76 18.82 5.12
CA LYS A 6 -14.88 18.34 5.95
C LYS A 6 -14.99 16.83 6.10
N PHE A 7 -14.38 16.05 5.21
CA PHE A 7 -14.54 14.58 5.20
C PHE A 7 -14.14 14.01 6.56
N TRP A 8 -12.91 14.28 7.01
CA TRP A 8 -12.38 13.67 8.23
C TRP A 8 -12.93 14.26 9.53
N GLU A 9 -13.30 15.53 9.54
CA GLU A 9 -13.97 16.16 10.70
C GLU A 9 -15.31 15.48 11.02
N THR A 10 -15.92 14.85 10.02
CA THR A 10 -17.13 14.05 10.22
C THR A 10 -16.83 12.69 10.87
N TYR A 11 -15.71 12.03 10.53
CA TYR A 11 -15.45 10.65 10.98
C TYR A 11 -14.61 10.55 12.25
N PHE A 12 -13.72 11.51 12.52
CA PHE A 12 -12.81 11.42 13.66
C PHE A 12 -13.49 11.34 15.03
N PRO A 13 -14.61 12.04 15.31
CA PRO A 13 -15.31 11.87 16.57
C PRO A 13 -15.70 10.41 16.83
N TYR A 14 -16.24 9.70 15.83
CA TYR A 14 -16.60 8.28 15.98
C TYR A 14 -15.38 7.39 16.21
N VAL A 15 -14.24 7.68 15.58
CA VAL A 15 -12.99 6.96 15.85
C VAL A 15 -12.54 7.20 17.29
N ILE A 16 -12.70 8.42 17.81
CA ILE A 16 -12.37 8.73 19.21
C ILE A 16 -13.27 7.93 20.16
N ASP A 17 -14.59 7.97 19.93
CA ASP A 17 -15.58 7.27 20.76
C ASP A 17 -15.29 5.76 20.86
N GLU A 18 -14.93 5.10 19.75
CA GLU A 18 -14.62 3.67 19.73
C GLU A 18 -13.37 3.32 20.57
N PHE A 19 -12.32 4.14 20.51
CA PHE A 19 -11.14 3.93 21.34
C PHE A 19 -11.41 4.27 22.81
N GLU A 20 -12.18 5.32 23.10
CA GLU A 20 -12.58 5.65 24.47
C GLU A 20 -13.45 4.55 25.09
N ALA A 21 -14.35 3.93 24.31
CA ALA A 21 -15.13 2.77 24.73
C ALA A 21 -14.26 1.55 25.10
N LEU A 22 -13.06 1.45 24.52
CA LEU A 22 -12.05 0.45 24.87
C LEU A 22 -11.12 0.89 26.01
N GLY A 23 -11.38 2.05 26.64
CA GLY A 23 -10.55 2.61 27.71
C GLY A 23 -9.26 3.27 27.22
N ILE A 24 -9.15 3.54 25.92
CA ILE A 24 -7.95 4.12 25.29
C ILE A 24 -8.12 5.62 25.16
N LYS A 25 -7.32 6.37 25.91
CA LYS A 25 -7.22 7.82 25.71
C LYS A 25 -6.47 8.12 24.42
N MET A 26 -7.07 8.94 23.58
CA MET A 26 -6.47 9.36 22.31
C MET A 26 -6.32 10.86 22.22
N THR A 27 -5.19 11.31 21.71
CA THR A 27 -4.99 12.70 21.27
C THR A 27 -4.96 12.73 19.75
N LEU A 28 -5.73 13.63 19.13
CA LEU A 28 -5.75 13.83 17.69
C LEU A 28 -4.76 14.93 17.28
N ARG A 29 -3.67 14.59 16.59
CA ARG A 29 -2.82 15.62 15.94
C ARG A 29 -2.98 15.58 14.43
N LYS A 30 -3.45 16.69 13.85
CA LYS A 30 -3.53 16.91 12.41
C LYS A 30 -2.17 17.37 11.89
N LYS A 31 -1.58 16.61 10.97
CA LYS A 31 -0.40 17.07 10.21
C LYS A 31 -0.83 17.48 8.80
N THR A 32 -0.89 18.79 8.55
CA THR A 32 -1.05 19.32 7.18
C THR A 32 0.31 19.25 6.48
N LYS A 33 0.41 18.56 5.34
CA LYS A 33 1.63 18.62 4.51
C LYS A 33 1.81 20.04 3.97
N THR A 34 2.99 20.61 4.16
CA THR A 34 3.37 21.95 3.68
C THR A 34 4.09 21.94 2.33
N GLN A 35 4.43 20.77 1.79
CA GLN A 35 5.03 20.64 0.45
C GLN A 35 4.44 19.44 -0.31
N GLU A 36 4.12 19.67 -1.59
CA GLU A 36 4.01 18.62 -2.60
C GLU A 36 5.41 18.04 -2.80
N SER A 37 5.59 16.77 -2.48
CA SER A 37 6.83 16.06 -2.76
C SER A 37 6.48 14.86 -3.63
N ASP A 38 7.01 14.83 -4.85
CA ASP A 38 6.93 13.71 -5.81
C ASP A 38 7.50 12.37 -5.26
N ILE A 39 8.06 12.40 -4.04
CA ILE A 39 8.93 11.36 -3.49
C ILE A 39 8.16 10.24 -2.80
N GLU A 40 6.90 10.42 -2.45
CA GLU A 40 6.16 9.35 -1.78
C GLU A 40 4.69 9.42 -2.14
N SER A 41 4.29 8.87 -3.29
CA SER A 41 3.83 7.49 -3.37
C SER A 41 3.17 7.19 -4.72
N ALA A 42 3.28 5.96 -5.21
CA ALA A 42 2.51 5.48 -6.36
C ALA A 42 0.98 5.39 -6.12
N PHE A 43 0.52 5.79 -4.93
CA PHE A 43 -0.90 5.84 -4.55
C PHE A 43 -1.40 7.29 -4.40
N LEU A 44 -0.54 8.29 -4.49
CA LEU A 44 -0.88 9.67 -4.16
C LEU A 44 -0.99 10.45 -5.46
N LYS A 45 -2.23 10.51 -5.97
CA LYS A 45 -2.62 11.49 -6.97
C LYS A 45 -2.55 12.89 -6.34
N ASN A 46 -2.48 13.95 -7.16
CA ASN A 46 -2.63 15.34 -6.70
C ASN A 46 -3.97 15.59 -5.94
N ASP A 47 -4.90 14.66 -6.03
CA ASP A 47 -6.20 14.68 -5.35
C ASP A 47 -6.30 13.78 -4.11
N THR A 48 -5.23 13.10 -3.70
CA THR A 48 -5.29 12.28 -2.49
C THR A 48 -5.14 13.15 -1.24
N SER A 49 -6.17 13.15 -0.39
CA SER A 49 -6.14 13.90 0.86
C SER A 49 -5.48 13.04 1.94
N ILE A 50 -4.19 13.27 2.19
CA ILE A 50 -3.45 12.62 3.27
C ILE A 50 -3.77 13.33 4.58
N HIS A 51 -4.53 12.68 5.46
CA HIS A 51 -4.74 13.14 6.82
C HIS A 51 -4.04 12.20 7.78
N THR A 52 -2.80 12.53 8.11
CA THR A 52 -2.11 11.81 9.19
C THR A 52 -2.75 12.24 10.51
N LEU A 53 -3.43 11.29 11.13
CA LEU A 53 -3.84 11.38 12.52
C LEU A 53 -2.74 10.76 13.36
N ASP A 54 -2.01 11.55 14.13
CA ASP A 54 -1.13 10.96 15.14
C ASP A 54 -1.97 10.74 16.39
N ILE A 55 -2.44 9.49 16.55
CA ILE A 55 -2.89 9.01 17.85
C ILE A 55 -1.63 8.85 18.71
N GLU A 56 -1.64 9.43 19.91
CA GLU A 56 -0.69 9.07 20.96
C GLU A 56 -1.49 8.35 22.03
N ILE A 57 -1.16 7.07 22.26
CA ILE A 57 -1.70 6.29 23.38
C ILE A 57 -0.66 6.34 24.48
N ASP A 58 -1.04 6.87 25.65
CA ASP A 58 -0.13 7.09 26.77
C ASP A 58 0.20 5.78 27.51
N ASP A 59 -0.70 4.80 27.48
CA ASP A 59 -0.53 3.48 28.09
C ASP A 59 -1.16 2.36 27.25
N LEU A 60 -0.33 1.44 26.75
CA LEU A 60 -0.73 0.27 25.96
C LEU A 60 -0.70 -1.03 26.78
N SER A 61 -0.30 -0.97 28.05
CA SER A 61 -0.07 -2.16 28.88
C SER A 61 -1.33 -3.00 29.11
N ASN A 62 -2.51 -2.36 29.06
CA ASN A 62 -3.80 -3.02 29.23
C ASN A 62 -4.34 -3.70 27.94
N ILE A 63 -3.68 -3.55 26.79
CA ILE A 63 -4.23 -3.95 25.47
C ILE A 63 -3.26 -4.81 24.67
N LEU A 64 -1.95 -4.59 24.81
CA LEU A 64 -0.92 -5.33 24.09
C LEU A 64 0.08 -5.95 25.06
N ASP A 65 -0.08 -7.26 25.30
CA ASP A 65 0.86 -8.03 26.11
C ASP A 65 2.31 -7.83 25.61
N GLY A 66 3.21 -7.46 26.53
CA GLY A 66 4.62 -7.24 26.23
C GLY A 66 4.99 -5.85 25.69
N VAL A 67 4.05 -4.90 25.60
CA VAL A 67 4.35 -3.50 25.29
C VAL A 67 4.66 -2.74 26.58
N HIS A 68 5.94 -2.40 26.79
CA HIS A 68 6.36 -1.55 27.92
C HIS A 68 5.58 -0.23 27.95
N SER A 69 5.19 0.19 29.17
CA SER A 69 4.63 1.53 29.44
C SER A 69 5.53 2.62 28.86
N GLY A 70 4.97 3.52 28.04
CA GLY A 70 5.69 4.62 27.40
C GLY A 70 5.95 4.47 25.89
N LYS A 71 5.54 3.36 25.25
CA LYS A 71 5.53 3.28 23.79
C LYS A 71 4.29 3.97 23.21
N LYS A 72 4.50 4.92 22.30
CA LYS A 72 3.43 5.60 21.54
C LYS A 72 3.10 4.80 20.28
N LEU A 73 1.83 4.46 20.07
CA LEU A 73 1.33 3.89 18.82
C LEU A 73 0.78 5.00 17.91
N LYS A 74 1.33 5.15 16.70
CA LYS A 74 0.89 6.13 15.69
C LYS A 74 0.18 5.45 14.53
N ILE A 75 -1.07 5.82 14.26
CA ILE A 75 -1.92 5.21 13.22
C ILE A 75 -2.19 6.22 12.10
N LYS A 76 -1.56 6.03 10.92
CA LYS A 76 -1.74 6.94 9.77
C LYS A 76 -2.98 6.56 8.96
N PHE A 77 -3.88 7.53 8.77
CA PHE A 77 -5.01 7.39 7.84
C PHE A 77 -4.67 8.06 6.49
N GLU A 78 -5.03 7.41 5.40
CA GLU A 78 -4.89 7.92 4.03
C GLU A 78 -6.19 7.64 3.29
N VAL A 79 -6.78 8.66 2.66
CA VAL A 79 -7.97 8.49 1.82
C VAL A 79 -7.71 9.09 0.45
N ASP A 80 -7.78 8.24 -0.55
CA ASP A 80 -7.87 8.65 -1.94
C ASP A 80 -9.25 9.24 -2.22
N THR A 81 -9.30 10.54 -2.52
CA THR A 81 -10.58 11.21 -2.83
C THR A 81 -10.91 11.19 -4.32
N ASN A 82 -10.05 10.60 -5.14
CA ASN A 82 -10.26 10.39 -6.57
C ASN A 82 -9.74 9.01 -7.01
N PRO A 83 -10.27 7.90 -6.47
CA PRO A 83 -9.76 6.57 -6.79
C PRO A 83 -10.20 6.08 -8.18
N PRO A 84 -9.46 5.14 -8.80
CA PRO A 84 -9.97 4.40 -9.96
C PRO A 84 -11.28 3.72 -9.59
N LEU A 85 -12.33 3.86 -10.40
CA LEU A 85 -13.67 3.42 -10.00
C LEU A 85 -13.98 1.95 -10.32
N LYS A 86 -13.18 1.27 -11.15
CA LYS A 86 -13.47 -0.11 -11.60
C LYS A 86 -12.71 -1.18 -10.82
N PHE A 87 -12.46 -0.96 -9.53
CA PHE A 87 -12.08 -2.07 -8.65
C PHE A 87 -13.30 -2.88 -8.20
N GLN A 88 -13.12 -4.18 -8.07
CA GLN A 88 -14.06 -5.04 -7.36
C GLN A 88 -13.78 -5.04 -5.86
N THR A 89 -14.86 -5.12 -5.08
CA THR A 89 -14.81 -5.29 -3.64
C THR A 89 -15.37 -6.64 -3.22
N THR A 90 -15.03 -7.04 -2.00
CA THR A 90 -15.60 -8.18 -1.30
C THR A 90 -15.96 -7.74 0.11
N SER A 91 -17.03 -8.31 0.66
CA SER A 91 -17.46 -8.01 2.01
C SER A 91 -16.90 -9.03 2.98
N HIS A 92 -16.40 -8.57 4.11
CA HIS A 92 -15.97 -9.42 5.21
C HIS A 92 -16.77 -9.07 6.46
N THR A 93 -17.29 -10.09 7.14
CA THR A 93 -17.84 -9.94 8.48
C THR A 93 -16.73 -10.14 9.49
N LEU A 94 -16.42 -9.09 10.24
CA LEU A 94 -15.54 -9.16 11.40
C LEU A 94 -16.40 -9.38 12.64
N LEU A 95 -15.96 -10.27 13.52
CA LEU A 95 -16.71 -10.67 14.72
C LEU A 95 -16.24 -9.92 15.98
N LEU A 96 -15.05 -9.33 15.94
CA LEU A 96 -14.40 -8.67 17.05
C LEU A 96 -13.98 -7.24 16.68
N PRO A 97 -14.02 -6.30 17.65
CA PRO A 97 -14.52 -6.44 19.02
C PRO A 97 -16.05 -6.52 19.11
N THR A 98 -16.75 -6.13 18.06
CA THR A 98 -18.19 -6.33 17.83
C THR A 98 -18.41 -6.86 16.42
N THR A 99 -19.62 -7.33 16.08
CA THR A 99 -19.90 -7.81 14.73
C THR A 99 -20.18 -6.66 13.78
N PHE A 100 -19.36 -6.49 12.75
CA PHE A 100 -19.57 -5.50 11.70
C PHE A 100 -19.07 -6.01 10.35
N ASN A 101 -19.62 -5.43 9.29
CA ASN A 101 -19.20 -5.74 7.92
C ASN A 101 -18.26 -4.65 7.42
N ILE A 102 -17.16 -5.07 6.79
CA ILE A 102 -16.29 -4.20 6.01
C ILE A 102 -16.39 -4.54 4.53
N SER A 103 -16.17 -3.54 3.69
CA SER A 103 -15.92 -3.74 2.26
C SER A 103 -14.44 -3.52 2.00
N ALA A 104 -13.79 -4.49 1.38
CA ALA A 104 -12.38 -4.44 1.02
C ALA A 104 -12.20 -4.71 -0.47
N MET A 105 -11.15 -4.15 -1.07
CA MET A 105 -10.79 -4.50 -2.44
C MET A 105 -10.44 -5.99 -2.54
N THR A 106 -10.82 -6.63 -3.66
CA THR A 106 -10.44 -8.03 -3.90
C THR A 106 -8.92 -8.18 -4.06
N LEU A 107 -8.40 -9.38 -3.76
CA LEU A 107 -6.97 -9.67 -3.89
C LEU A 107 -6.39 -9.36 -5.28
N PRO A 108 -7.06 -9.68 -6.42
CA PRO A 108 -6.57 -9.28 -7.75
C PRO A 108 -6.36 -7.77 -7.93
N ASN A 109 -7.24 -6.94 -7.36
CA ASN A 109 -7.13 -5.48 -7.47
C ASN A 109 -6.10 -4.89 -6.50
N LEU A 110 -5.98 -5.47 -5.30
CA LEU A 110 -4.90 -5.14 -4.39
C LEU A 110 -3.54 -5.50 -5.00
N TYR A 111 -3.45 -6.65 -5.68
CA TYR A 111 -2.25 -7.07 -6.39
C TYR A 111 -1.89 -6.10 -7.51
N ALA A 112 -2.86 -5.69 -8.34
CA ALA A 112 -2.65 -4.65 -9.36
C ALA A 112 -2.10 -3.35 -8.75
N GLY A 113 -2.64 -2.89 -7.61
CA GLY A 113 -2.10 -1.72 -6.90
C GLY A 113 -0.66 -1.90 -6.42
N LYS A 114 -0.29 -3.10 -5.97
CA LYS A 114 1.08 -3.43 -5.56
C LYS A 114 2.05 -3.48 -6.73
N LEU A 115 1.62 -4.04 -7.86
CA LEU A 115 2.42 -4.08 -9.10
C LEU A 115 2.67 -2.67 -9.65
N HIS A 116 1.66 -1.81 -9.65
CA HIS A 116 1.82 -0.40 -10.01
C HIS A 116 2.88 0.28 -9.12
N ALA A 117 2.84 0.04 -7.81
CA ALA A 117 3.85 0.55 -6.88
C ALA A 117 5.26 -0.02 -7.13
N VAL A 118 5.39 -1.30 -7.46
CA VAL A 118 6.68 -1.91 -7.83
C VAL A 118 7.27 -1.23 -9.08
N LEU A 119 6.43 -0.95 -10.07
CA LEU A 119 6.85 -0.43 -11.37
C LEU A 119 7.17 1.07 -11.33
N PHE A 120 6.25 1.88 -10.81
CA PHE A 120 6.21 3.33 -11.08
C PHE A 120 6.50 4.22 -9.87
N ARG A 121 6.67 3.64 -8.67
CA ARG A 121 7.01 4.43 -7.49
C ARG A 121 8.43 4.96 -7.59
N ASN A 122 8.55 6.28 -7.77
CA ASN A 122 9.83 6.97 -7.84
C ASN A 122 10.41 7.21 -6.45
N TRP A 123 11.42 6.42 -6.10
CA TRP A 123 12.24 6.66 -4.92
C TRP A 123 13.57 7.25 -5.37
N ARG A 124 13.89 8.48 -4.93
CA ARG A 124 15.16 9.13 -5.31
C ARG A 124 16.38 8.28 -4.93
N THR A 125 16.42 7.75 -3.71
CA THR A 125 17.62 7.06 -3.17
C THR A 125 17.32 5.76 -2.43
N ARG A 126 16.05 5.48 -2.11
CA ARG A 126 15.63 4.35 -1.28
C ARG A 126 15.03 3.24 -2.12
N VAL A 127 15.29 1.98 -1.77
CA VAL A 127 14.52 0.85 -2.31
C VAL A 127 13.44 0.48 -1.30
N LYS A 128 12.20 0.31 -1.77
CA LYS A 128 11.09 -0.14 -0.94
C LYS A 128 10.93 -1.65 -1.04
N GLY A 129 11.72 -2.39 -0.26
CA GLY A 129 11.73 -3.85 -0.27
C GLY A 129 10.38 -4.48 0.06
N ARG A 130 9.55 -3.84 0.88
CA ARG A 130 8.20 -4.34 1.20
C ARG A 130 7.29 -4.51 -0.01
N ASP A 131 7.42 -3.66 -1.03
CA ASP A 131 6.63 -3.79 -2.26
C ASP A 131 7.04 -5.09 -3.02
N TRP A 132 8.31 -5.49 -2.95
CA TRP A 132 8.83 -6.76 -3.49
C TRP A 132 8.46 -7.98 -2.66
N TYR A 133 8.39 -7.83 -1.33
CA TYR A 133 7.90 -8.87 -0.42
C TYR A 133 6.45 -9.22 -0.72
N ASP A 134 5.60 -8.20 -0.92
CA ASP A 134 4.21 -8.41 -1.31
C ASP A 134 4.12 -9.06 -2.69
N PHE A 135 4.93 -8.64 -3.67
CA PHE A 135 4.97 -9.28 -4.99
C PHE A 135 5.26 -10.79 -4.90
N GLU A 136 6.28 -11.19 -4.13
CA GLU A 136 6.57 -12.61 -3.87
C GLU A 136 5.38 -13.32 -3.21
N TRP A 137 4.73 -12.69 -2.23
CA TRP A 137 3.57 -13.26 -1.54
C TRP A 137 2.40 -13.54 -2.48
N TYR A 138 2.08 -12.60 -3.39
CA TYR A 138 1.00 -12.78 -4.37
C TYR A 138 1.30 -13.91 -5.36
N VAL A 139 2.53 -13.97 -5.88
CA VAL A 139 2.95 -15.03 -6.82
C VAL A 139 2.91 -16.40 -6.14
N LYS A 140 3.44 -16.53 -4.91
CA LYS A 140 3.43 -17.79 -4.15
C LYS A 140 2.02 -18.30 -3.85
N ARG A 141 1.04 -17.40 -3.74
CA ARG A 141 -0.38 -17.75 -3.54
C ARG A 141 -1.16 -17.98 -4.83
N GLY A 142 -0.54 -17.84 -5.99
CA GLY A 142 -1.21 -18.02 -7.28
C GLY A 142 -2.35 -17.02 -7.50
N ILE A 143 -2.26 -15.83 -6.91
CA ILE A 143 -3.29 -14.81 -7.08
C ILE A 143 -3.18 -14.25 -8.50
N LYS A 144 -4.31 -14.28 -9.22
CA LYS A 144 -4.44 -13.69 -10.55
C LYS A 144 -4.41 -12.17 -10.45
N VAL A 145 -3.60 -11.50 -11.26
CA VAL A 145 -3.61 -10.04 -11.36
C VAL A 145 -4.79 -9.58 -12.21
N ASN A 146 -5.48 -8.52 -11.77
CA ASN A 146 -6.42 -7.83 -12.65
C ASN A 146 -5.66 -6.84 -13.55
N LEU A 147 -5.39 -7.23 -14.80
CA LEU A 147 -4.67 -6.40 -15.78
C LEU A 147 -5.41 -5.12 -16.17
N GLU A 148 -6.74 -5.19 -16.31
CA GLU A 148 -7.56 -4.01 -16.63
C GLU A 148 -7.40 -2.94 -15.53
N HIS A 149 -7.51 -3.35 -14.27
CA HIS A 149 -7.35 -2.43 -13.14
C HIS A 149 -5.92 -1.90 -13.00
N LEU A 150 -4.90 -2.70 -13.34
CA LEU A 150 -3.52 -2.24 -13.37
C LEU A 150 -3.32 -1.17 -14.44
N GLN A 151 -3.83 -1.39 -15.66
CA GLN A 151 -3.76 -0.42 -16.75
C GLN A 151 -4.45 0.89 -16.37
N GLU A 152 -5.63 0.84 -15.76
CA GLU A 152 -6.34 2.05 -15.33
C GLU A 152 -5.53 2.86 -14.33
N ARG A 153 -4.90 2.20 -13.35
CA ARG A 153 -3.99 2.89 -12.43
C ARG A 153 -2.82 3.56 -13.14
N MET A 154 -2.24 2.90 -14.15
CA MET A 154 -1.15 3.46 -14.95
C MET A 154 -1.63 4.70 -15.75
N GLN A 155 -2.84 4.65 -16.30
CA GLN A 155 -3.44 5.78 -17.03
C GLN A 155 -3.70 6.96 -16.11
N GLU A 156 -4.25 6.71 -14.93
CA GLU A 156 -4.55 7.75 -13.96
C GLU A 156 -3.31 8.39 -13.33
N SER A 157 -2.22 7.63 -13.18
CA SER A 157 -0.95 8.17 -12.70
C SER A 157 -0.13 8.87 -13.79
N GLY A 158 -0.53 8.77 -15.06
CA GLY A 158 0.20 9.30 -16.21
C GLY A 158 1.41 8.46 -16.62
N ASP A 159 1.58 7.26 -16.04
CA ASP A 159 2.62 6.30 -16.43
C ASP A 159 2.25 5.51 -17.70
N TRP A 160 1.00 5.63 -18.15
CA TRP A 160 0.51 5.14 -19.44
C TRP A 160 0.59 6.24 -20.50
N GLY A 161 1.06 5.92 -21.71
CA GLY A 161 1.17 6.89 -22.80
C GLY A 161 2.49 7.65 -22.86
N SER A 162 3.34 7.57 -21.82
CA SER A 162 4.66 8.20 -21.79
C SER A 162 5.75 7.21 -22.19
N GLY A 163 6.34 7.39 -23.37
CA GLY A 163 7.52 6.63 -23.83
C GLY A 163 7.23 5.22 -24.35
N ASN A 164 6.79 4.31 -23.47
CA ASN A 164 6.73 2.86 -23.73
C ASN A 164 5.35 2.32 -24.12
N PHE A 165 4.30 3.13 -24.05
CA PHE A 165 2.92 2.75 -24.39
C PHE A 165 2.28 3.84 -25.23
N ASN A 166 1.54 3.46 -26.27
CA ASN A 166 0.62 4.36 -26.95
C ASN A 166 -0.72 4.39 -26.21
N SER A 167 -1.50 5.47 -26.36
CA SER A 167 -2.81 5.59 -25.71
C SER A 167 -3.80 4.48 -26.10
N GLU A 168 -3.61 3.87 -27.27
CA GLU A 168 -4.43 2.77 -27.80
C GLU A 168 -3.93 1.37 -27.40
N ASP A 169 -2.76 1.27 -26.77
CA ASP A 169 -2.24 -0.02 -26.33
C ASP A 169 -3.11 -0.65 -25.24
N THR A 170 -3.12 -1.98 -25.19
CA THR A 170 -3.60 -2.74 -24.04
C THR A 170 -2.43 -3.36 -23.29
N LEU A 171 -2.49 -3.39 -21.97
CA LEU A 171 -1.53 -4.07 -21.11
C LEU A 171 -1.76 -5.58 -21.19
N THR A 172 -0.84 -6.29 -21.86
CA THR A 172 -0.84 -7.75 -21.92
C THR A 172 0.06 -8.36 -20.85
N GLU A 173 -0.06 -9.68 -20.65
CA GLU A 173 0.81 -10.42 -19.73
C GLU A 173 2.29 -10.26 -20.10
N GLU A 174 2.61 -10.36 -21.39
CA GLU A 174 3.98 -10.24 -21.91
C GLU A 174 4.55 -8.85 -21.66
N LYS A 175 3.75 -7.80 -21.89
CA LYS A 175 4.14 -6.42 -21.63
C LYS A 175 4.40 -6.19 -20.14
N LEU A 176 3.53 -6.69 -19.27
CA LEU A 176 3.74 -6.60 -17.83
C LEU A 176 5.01 -7.34 -17.39
N LYS A 177 5.24 -8.56 -17.89
CA LYS A 177 6.44 -9.33 -17.58
C LYS A 177 7.71 -8.61 -18.05
N ALA A 178 7.68 -7.99 -19.23
CA ALA A 178 8.80 -7.19 -19.74
C ALA A 178 9.12 -6.00 -18.81
N LEU A 179 8.11 -5.20 -18.45
CA LEU A 179 8.26 -4.08 -17.52
C LEU A 179 8.85 -4.50 -16.17
N LEU A 180 8.36 -5.60 -15.60
CA LEU A 180 8.87 -6.13 -14.33
C LEU A 180 10.33 -6.56 -14.46
N LYS A 181 10.70 -7.25 -15.54
CA LYS A 181 12.09 -7.68 -15.78
C LYS A 181 13.03 -6.48 -15.92
N GLU A 182 12.62 -5.42 -16.60
CA GLU A 182 13.38 -4.16 -16.67
C GLU A 182 13.55 -3.54 -15.29
N LYS A 183 12.47 -3.47 -14.50
CA LYS A 183 12.54 -2.95 -13.13
C LYS A 183 13.46 -3.78 -12.24
N ILE A 184 13.38 -5.11 -12.32
CA ILE A 184 14.24 -6.04 -11.58
C ILE A 184 15.72 -5.86 -11.96
N ASN A 185 16.04 -5.61 -13.23
CA ASN A 185 17.42 -5.40 -13.66
C ASN A 185 18.07 -4.19 -12.98
N THR A 186 17.29 -3.17 -12.62
CA THR A 186 17.77 -1.97 -11.92
C THR A 186 17.63 -2.04 -10.39
N LEU A 187 17.00 -3.09 -9.87
CA LEU A 187 16.77 -3.27 -8.43
C LEU A 187 18.08 -3.52 -7.67
N ASP A 188 18.30 -2.75 -6.61
CA ASP A 188 19.30 -3.03 -5.59
C ASP A 188 18.70 -3.99 -4.54
N ILE A 189 19.07 -5.27 -4.65
CA ILE A 189 18.53 -6.37 -3.83
C ILE A 189 18.91 -6.21 -2.37
N GLU A 190 20.12 -5.75 -2.07
CA GLU A 190 20.60 -5.65 -0.69
C GLU A 190 19.84 -4.55 0.04
N LYS A 191 19.61 -3.39 -0.61
CA LYS A 191 18.72 -2.36 -0.05
C LYS A 191 17.27 -2.83 0.10
N ALA A 192 16.78 -3.69 -0.80
CA ALA A 192 15.45 -4.27 -0.66
C ALA A 192 15.37 -5.17 0.59
N LYS A 193 16.38 -6.02 0.82
CA LYS A 193 16.46 -6.86 2.03
C LYS A 193 16.54 -6.01 3.30
N GLU A 194 17.35 -4.94 3.27
CA GLU A 194 17.48 -4.02 4.41
C GLU A 194 16.15 -3.37 4.80
N ASP A 195 15.30 -2.98 3.85
CA ASP A 195 13.97 -2.43 4.12
C ASP A 195 13.02 -3.45 4.78
N VAL A 196 13.22 -4.75 4.55
CA VAL A 196 12.29 -5.82 4.98
C VAL A 196 12.76 -6.54 6.25
N GLN A 197 14.07 -6.70 6.46
CA GLN A 197 14.63 -7.55 7.51
C GLN A 197 14.20 -7.18 8.94
N VAL A 198 13.74 -5.94 9.16
CA VAL A 198 13.25 -5.46 10.46
C VAL A 198 11.82 -5.91 10.76
N PHE A 199 11.08 -6.39 9.75
CA PHE A 199 9.69 -6.79 9.85
C PHE A 199 9.49 -8.32 9.85
N VAL A 200 10.49 -9.08 9.44
CA VAL A 200 10.43 -10.56 9.39
C VAL A 200 11.08 -11.18 10.62
N LYS A 201 10.43 -12.19 11.20
CA LYS A 201 10.95 -12.90 12.37
C LYS A 201 12.16 -13.77 12.03
N ASP A 202 12.06 -14.50 10.92
CA ASP A 202 13.14 -15.29 10.35
C ASP A 202 13.69 -14.55 9.14
N LYS A 203 14.96 -14.12 9.21
CA LYS A 203 15.60 -13.37 8.13
C LYS A 203 16.02 -14.26 6.96
N SER A 204 16.18 -15.57 7.18
CA SER A 204 16.59 -16.52 6.15
C SER A 204 15.59 -16.61 4.99
N VAL A 205 14.34 -16.20 5.22
CA VAL A 205 13.32 -16.10 4.16
C VAL A 205 13.74 -15.16 3.03
N LEU A 206 14.69 -14.24 3.29
CA LEU A 206 15.22 -13.29 2.32
C LEU A 206 16.49 -13.79 1.62
N ASP A 207 17.07 -14.92 2.03
CA ASP A 207 18.36 -15.40 1.50
C ASP A 207 18.28 -15.72 0.00
N PHE A 208 17.12 -16.20 -0.45
CA PHE A 208 16.85 -16.51 -1.87
C PHE A 208 16.63 -15.26 -2.73
N TRP A 209 16.49 -14.08 -2.14
CA TRP A 209 16.26 -12.86 -2.90
C TRP A 209 17.46 -12.53 -3.78
N SER A 210 17.20 -12.54 -5.08
CA SER A 210 18.13 -12.20 -6.14
C SER A 210 17.33 -11.70 -7.35
N LYS A 211 18.01 -11.05 -8.31
CA LYS A 211 17.36 -10.62 -9.55
C LYS A 211 16.78 -11.81 -10.32
N ASP A 212 17.50 -12.92 -10.38
CA ASP A 212 17.04 -14.12 -11.09
C ASP A 212 15.86 -14.78 -10.39
N TYR A 213 15.83 -14.74 -9.05
CA TYR A 213 14.66 -15.17 -8.29
C TYR A 213 13.42 -14.33 -8.62
N PHE A 214 13.53 -13.01 -8.65
CA PHE A 214 12.38 -12.17 -9.00
C PHE A 214 11.96 -12.32 -10.46
N LYS A 215 12.90 -12.57 -11.40
CA LYS A 215 12.55 -12.90 -12.78
C LYS A 215 11.79 -14.22 -12.88
N LEU A 216 12.20 -15.23 -12.12
CA LEU A 216 11.47 -16.50 -12.00
C LEU A 216 10.05 -16.27 -11.45
N LEU A 217 9.88 -15.41 -10.43
CA LEU A 217 8.56 -15.06 -9.92
C LEU A 217 7.70 -14.36 -10.98
N THR A 218 8.28 -13.44 -11.76
CA THR A 218 7.60 -12.78 -12.89
C THR A 218 7.10 -13.80 -13.91
N ASP A 219 7.88 -14.83 -14.21
CA ASP A 219 7.48 -15.89 -15.15
C ASP A 219 6.38 -16.80 -14.59
N ARG A 220 6.28 -16.93 -13.26
CA ARG A 220 5.26 -17.72 -12.54
C ARG A 220 3.98 -16.96 -12.17
N MET A 221 3.87 -15.69 -12.56
CA MET A 221 2.65 -14.91 -12.33
C MET A 221 1.42 -15.59 -12.94
N SER A 222 0.29 -15.45 -12.27
CA SER A 222 -1.01 -15.93 -12.73
C SER A 222 -1.87 -14.76 -13.22
N PHE A 223 -2.69 -15.00 -14.23
CA PHE A 223 -3.59 -14.06 -14.88
C PHE A 223 -4.98 -14.69 -14.98
#